data_AF-A0A2X1SGD9-F1
#
_entry.id   AF-A0A2X1SGD9-F1
#
_cell.length_a   1.000
_cell.length_b   1.000
_cell.length_c   1.000
_cell.angle_alpha   90.00
_cell.angle_beta   90.00
_cell.angle_gamma   90.00
#
_symmetry.space_group_name_H-M   'P 1'
#
loop_
_entity.id
_entity.type
_entity.pdbx_description
1 polymer ?
#
loop_
_entity_poly.entity_id
_entity_poly.type
_entity_poly.pdbx_seq_one_letter_code
_entity_poly.pdbx_strand_id
1 'polypeptide(L)' 'MDMEATVMELIINAGESRSLAMQALQAARKGVWQDVDRLMQDAADAAKRAHDVQTMLIGMDEGCGKVPV' A
#
# COMPACT_ATOMS: atom_id res chain seq x y z
N MET A 1 -11.44 15.70 -4.55
CA MET A 1 -11.15 14.37 -5.11
C MET A 1 -12.42 13.55 -5.00
N ASP A 2 -12.72 12.76 -6.02
CA ASP A 2 -13.83 11.82 -6.00
C ASP A 2 -13.49 10.67 -5.03
N MET A 3 -14.45 10.28 -4.18
CA MET A 3 -14.24 9.24 -3.16
C MET A 3 -13.89 7.90 -3.81
N GLU A 4 -14.49 7.61 -4.96
CA GLU A 4 -14.17 6.43 -5.76
C GLU A 4 -12.70 6.45 -6.23
N ALA A 5 -12.20 7.61 -6.67
CA ALA A 5 -10.81 7.76 -7.10
C ALA A 5 -9.83 7.57 -5.93
N THR A 6 -10.15 8.09 -4.75
CA THR A 6 -9.33 7.91 -3.53
C THR A 6 -9.31 6.45 -3.08
N VAL A 7 -10.45 5.75 -3.13
CA VAL A 7 -10.51 4.31 -2.83
C VAL A 7 -9.73 3.49 -3.87
N MET A 8 -9.80 3.84 -5.16
CA MET A 8 -9.01 3.20 -6.21
C MET A 8 -7.51 3.40 -5.98
N GLU A 9 -7.08 4.60 -5.61
CA GLU A 9 -5.68 4.89 -5.26
C GLU A 9 -5.20 4.04 -4.07
N LEU A 10 -6.04 3.88 -3.04
CA LEU A 10 -5.75 3.00 -1.90
C LEU A 10 -5.54 1.54 -2.36
N ILE A 11 -6.46 1.02 -3.19
CA ILE A 11 -6.40 -0.36 -3.71
C ILE A 11 -5.13 -0.58 -4.54
N ILE A 12 -4.78 0.39 -5.39
CA ILE A 12 -3.58 0.30 -6.25
C ILE A 12 -2.32 0.25 -5.40
N ASN A 13 -2.15 1.17 -4.45
CA ASN A 13 -0.96 1.22 -3.60
C ASN A 13 -0.83 -0.04 -2.70
N ALA A 14 -1.96 -0.51 -2.15
CA ALA A 14 -1.97 -1.75 -1.36
C ALA A 14 -1.64 -2.99 -2.22
N GLY A 15 -2.17 -3.05 -3.45
CA GLY A 15 -1.87 -4.11 -4.40
C GLY A 15 -0.41 -4.11 -4.85
N GLU A 16 0.16 -2.94 -5.10
CA GLU A 16 1.57 -2.74 -5.43
C GLU A 16 2.47 -3.23 -4.29
N SER A 17 2.22 -2.79 -3.05
CA SER A 17 2.97 -3.22 -1.86
C SER A 17 2.97 -4.75 -1.72
N ARG A 18 1.80 -5.39 -1.85
CA ARG A 18 1.68 -6.85 -1.80
C ARG A 18 2.47 -7.53 -2.92
N SER A 19 2.40 -7.00 -4.15
CA SER A 19 3.12 -7.56 -5.30
C SER A 19 4.64 -7.49 -5.10
N LEU A 20 5.14 -6.36 -4.62
CA LEU A 20 6.57 -6.16 -4.32
C LEU A 20 7.05 -7.11 -3.21
N ALA A 21 6.27 -7.28 -2.13
CA ALA A 21 6.59 -8.24 -1.07
C ALA A 21 6.61 -9.69 -1.57
N MET A 22 5.71 -10.07 -2.50
CA MET A 22 5.74 -11.39 -3.14
C MET A 22 6.96 -11.57 -4.04
N GLN A 23 7.39 -10.52 -4.75
CA GLN A 23 8.64 -10.54 -5.53
C GLN A 23 9.87 -10.66 -4.62
N ALA A 24 9.91 -9.96 -3.48
CA ALA A 24 10.97 -10.08 -2.49
C ALA A 24 11.08 -11.51 -1.96
N LEU A 25 9.94 -12.14 -1.65
CA LEU A 25 9.90 -13.56 -1.23
C LEU A 25 10.46 -14.49 -2.33
N GLN A 26 10.16 -14.23 -3.60
CA GLN A 26 10.73 -14.99 -4.72
C GLN A 26 12.24 -14.78 -4.85
N ALA A 27 12.74 -13.56 -4.66
CA ALA A 27 14.17 -13.24 -4.67
C ALA A 27 14.92 -13.93 -3.51
N ALA A 28 14.32 -13.95 -2.31
CA ALA A 28 14.87 -14.64 -1.14
C ALA A 28 15.00 -16.15 -1.39
N ARG A 29 14.00 -16.77 -2.01
CA ARG A 29 14.05 -18.20 -2.41
C ARG A 29 15.18 -18.51 -3.41
N LYS A 30 15.63 -17.51 -4.18
CA LYS A 30 16.75 -17.63 -5.12
C LYS A 30 18.09 -17.23 -4.51
N GLY A 31 18.13 -16.78 -3.25
CA GLY A 31 19.33 -16.30 -2.57
C GLY A 31 19.82 -14.92 -3.04
N VAL A 32 18.99 -14.16 -3.75
CA VAL A 32 19.35 -12.84 -4.29
C VAL A 32 18.98 -11.74 -3.29
N TRP A 33 19.75 -11.63 -2.21
CA TRP A 33 19.41 -10.77 -1.06
C TRP A 33 19.42 -9.27 -1.37
N GLN A 34 20.25 -8.81 -2.30
CA GLN A 34 20.24 -7.40 -2.74
C GLN A 34 18.87 -6.99 -3.30
N ASP A 35 18.22 -7.88 -4.05
CA ASP A 35 16.88 -7.61 -4.56
C ASP A 35 15.82 -7.71 -3.46
N VAL A 36 16.01 -8.57 -2.46
CA VAL A 36 15.09 -8.67 -1.30
C VAL A 36 14.99 -7.32 -0.60
N ASP A 37 16.13 -6.74 -0.22
CA ASP A 37 16.15 -5.48 0.54
C ASP A 37 15.53 -4.35 -0.26
N ARG A 38 15.87 -4.24 -1.55
CA ARG A 38 15.29 -3.24 -2.46
C ARG A 38 13.78 -3.42 -2.60
N LEU A 39 13.32 -4.63 -2.90
CA LEU A 39 11.88 -4.90 -3.10
C LEU A 39 11.08 -4.72 -1.81
N MET A 40 11.66 -5.03 -0.65
CA MET A 40 11.02 -4.78 0.65
C MET A 40 10.94 -3.28 0.97
N GLN A 41 11.95 -2.50 0.62
CA GLN A 41 11.90 -1.04 0.74
C GLN A 41 10.82 -0.45 -0.18
N ASP A 42 10.79 -0.86 -1.44
CA ASP A 42 9.76 -0.43 -2.40
C ASP A 42 8.35 -0.81 -1.90
N ALA A 43 8.18 -2.02 -1.34
CA ALA A 43 6.93 -2.49 -0.75
C ALA A 43 6.49 -1.64 0.45
N ALA A 44 7.43 -1.24 1.30
CA ALA A 44 7.17 -0.37 2.45
C ALA A 44 6.75 1.04 2.02
N ASP A 45 7.37 1.58 0.98
CA ASP A 45 7.03 2.90 0.44
C ASP A 45 5.62 2.89 -0.17
N ALA A 46 5.24 1.83 -0.89
CA ALA A 46 3.88 1.64 -1.40
C ALA A 46 2.85 1.49 -0.26
N ALA A 47 3.18 0.73 0.79
CA ALA A 47 2.33 0.60 1.97
C ALA A 47 2.12 1.95 2.68
N LYS A 48 3.17 2.77 2.76
CA LYS A 48 3.09 4.12 3.34
C LYS A 48 2.13 5.00 2.55
N ARG A 49 2.22 5.01 1.22
CA ARG A 49 1.26 5.74 0.36
C ARG A 49 -0.18 5.30 0.59
N ALA A 50 -0.42 3.98 0.64
CA ALA A 50 -1.73 3.44 0.97
C ALA A 50 -2.21 3.91 2.35
N HIS A 51 -1.33 3.90 3.35
CA HIS A 51 -1.66 4.32 4.71
C HIS A 51 -1.96 5.83 4.81
N ASP A 52 -1.27 6.67 4.05
CA ASP A 52 -1.52 8.12 4.00
C ASP A 52 -2.92 8.40 3.43
N VAL A 53 -3.31 7.70 2.35
CA VAL A 53 -4.67 7.77 1.79
C VAL A 53 -5.71 7.29 2.80
N GLN A 54 -5.45 6.17 3.48
CA GLN A 54 -6.33 5.66 4.53
C GLN A 54 -6.50 6.66 5.68
N THR A 55 -5.41 7.30 6.11
CA THR A 55 -5.44 8.31 7.18
C THR A 55 -6.26 9.53 6.77
N MET A 56 -6.12 9.98 5.51
CA MET A 56 -6.94 11.04 4.95
C MET A 56 -8.43 10.67 5.00
N LEU A 57 -8.79 9.46 4.57
CA LEU A 57 -10.18 8.97 4.57
C LEU A 57 -10.77 8.95 5.98
N ILE A 58 -10.03 8.46 6.98
CA ILE A 58 -10.46 8.48 8.40
C ILE A 58 -10.64 9.92 8.90
N GLY A 59 -9.76 10.84 8.51
CA GLY A 59 -9.85 12.26 8.86
C GLY A 59 -11.09 12.94 8.27
N MET A 60 -11.41 12.65 6.99
CA MET A 60 -12.62 13.12 6.32
C MET A 60 -13.90 12.58 6.96
N ASP A 61 -13.80 11.41 7.57
CA ASP A 61 -14.85 10.77 8.31
C ASP A 61 -15.07 11.36 9.73
N GLU A 62 -14.23 12.32 10.14
CA GLU A 62 -14.09 12.80 11.53
C GLU A 62 -13.90 11.65 12.53
N GLY A 63 -13.44 10.48 12.07
CA GLY A 63 -13.39 9.24 12.86
C GLY A 63 -14.76 8.71 13.31
N CYS A 64 -15.86 9.15 12.69
CA CYS A 64 -17.23 8.88 13.13
C CYS A 64 -17.99 7.84 12.29
N GLY A 65 -17.43 7.28 11.21
CA GLY A 65 -18.10 6.28 10.35
C GLY A 65 -19.19 6.84 9.44
N LYS A 66 -19.15 8.14 9.13
CA LYS A 66 -20.01 8.87 8.18
C LYS A 66 -19.72 8.53 6.72
N VAL A 67 -18.54 8.03 6.38
CA VAL A 67 -18.23 7.52 5.04
C VAL A 67 -19.00 6.20 4.83
N PRO A 68 -19.93 6.13 3.87
CA PRO A 68 -20.67 4.90 3.60
C PRO A 68 -19.71 3.81 3.09
N VAL A 69 -19.75 2.65 3.74
CA VAL A 69 -19.09 1.40 3.29
C VAL A 69 -19.96 0.64 2.30
#